data_AF-A0A2E7RJS2-F1
#
_entry.id   AF-A0A2E7RJS2-F1
#
_cell.length_a   1.000
_cell.length_b   1.000
_cell.length_c   1.000
_cell.angle_alpha   90.00
_cell.angle_beta   90.00
_cell.angle_gamma   90.00
#
_symmetry.space_group_name_H-M   'P 1'
#
loop_
_entity.id
_entity.type
_entity.pdbx_description
1 polymer ?
#
loop_
_entity_poly.entity_id
_entity_poly.type
_entity_poly.pdbx_seq_one_letter_code
_entity_poly.pdbx_strand_id
1 'polypeptide(L)'
;MWISKRLFLGCIFGSPILSIMLSLLLPTLALCMAQAPQVSQEPPAIRMLSWNIENFFDRWDDPYRRDQITKPAYASDARMERVAKVLQAFDADVVALQEVENRWHLEQFVDKYLGDMGYEVVHFEGNDTRGIDVALLSRIPLGEVTSYRHIRFKDSKGKEQHFRRDLLRVRVEGNFQTDVYVVHLKSQWGDEAADVVRESESAAILKIIQGEIKKNPAYRGVVCGDFNEVPEMPTLGLLRDGGLVDPMKGTEKYTYNKEPYLTRIDYAMCTPSLASTLLTAEVIDESPVEGVRLEDATDHYPLLVTFSPTGL
;
A
#
# COMPACT_ATOMS: atom_id res chain seq x y z
N MET A 1 -8.86 19.32 79.04
CA MET A 1 -9.02 19.57 80.48
C MET A 1 -7.82 20.36 80.96
N TRP A 2 -8.03 21.62 81.36
CA TRP A 2 -7.25 22.46 82.28
C TRP A 2 -5.74 22.72 82.00
N ILE A 3 -5.33 23.94 81.60
CA ILE A 3 -5.00 25.12 82.46
C ILE A 3 -3.66 24.88 83.20
N SER A 4 -2.57 25.67 83.12
CA SER A 4 -2.48 27.08 83.54
C SER A 4 -1.07 27.72 83.36
N LYS A 5 -1.07 29.02 83.01
CA LYS A 5 -0.35 30.20 83.62
C LYS A 5 1.19 30.20 83.69
N ARG A 6 1.85 31.13 82.96
CA ARG A 6 2.21 32.55 83.29
C ARG A 6 3.36 32.69 84.31
N LEU A 7 4.43 33.39 83.90
CA LEU A 7 5.05 34.43 84.74
C LEU A 7 5.79 35.49 83.89
N PHE A 8 5.63 36.72 84.35
CA PHE A 8 6.12 38.01 83.85
C PHE A 8 7.51 38.34 84.42
N LEU A 9 8.30 39.14 83.69
CA LEU A 9 9.15 40.29 84.11
C LEU A 9 9.93 40.68 82.85
N GLY A 10 10.23 41.92 82.46
CA GLY A 10 10.22 43.24 83.07
C GLY A 10 11.13 44.11 82.18
N CYS A 11 10.77 45.39 82.02
CA CYS A 11 11.29 46.40 81.07
C CYS A 11 12.82 46.59 81.01
N ILE A 12 13.33 47.21 79.92
CA ILE A 12 13.88 48.59 79.90
C ILE A 12 14.31 49.02 78.47
N PHE A 13 14.11 50.31 78.25
CA PHE A 13 14.30 51.21 77.11
C PHE A 13 15.60 51.10 76.29
N GLY A 14 15.49 51.45 75.00
CA GLY A 14 16.62 51.91 74.19
C GLY A 14 16.34 51.84 72.69
N SER A 15 15.96 52.97 72.07
CA SER A 15 16.02 53.22 70.63
C SER A 15 16.73 54.57 70.47
N PRO A 16 17.31 54.95 69.31
CA PRO A 16 17.47 54.23 68.04
C PRO A 16 18.94 54.24 67.57
N ILE A 17 19.27 53.64 66.42
CA ILE A 17 20.19 54.18 65.38
C ILE A 17 20.34 53.11 64.28
N LEU A 18 19.67 53.38 63.16
CA LEU A 18 20.18 53.32 61.79
C LEU A 18 21.16 52.18 61.43
N SER A 19 20.68 51.16 60.73
CA SER A 19 21.48 50.44 59.73
C SER A 19 20.62 49.80 58.65
N ILE A 20 20.54 50.52 57.52
CA ILE A 20 20.64 50.04 56.13
C ILE A 20 19.73 48.84 55.79
N MET A 21 18.58 49.15 55.20
CA MET A 21 17.85 48.21 54.34
C MET A 21 18.68 47.89 53.10
N LEU A 22 19.23 46.68 53.02
CA LEU A 22 19.70 46.10 51.76
C LEU A 22 18.61 45.13 51.26
N SER A 23 17.59 45.68 50.62
CA SER A 23 16.63 44.90 49.85
C SER A 23 17.31 44.40 48.57
N LEU A 24 17.68 43.12 48.55
CA LEU A 24 18.08 42.39 47.35
C LEU A 24 16.88 42.31 46.39
N LEU A 25 16.73 43.32 45.54
CA LEU A 25 15.95 43.26 44.31
C LEU A 25 16.77 42.42 43.30
N LEU A 26 16.58 41.10 43.34
CA LEU A 26 16.94 40.26 42.20
C LEU A 26 15.97 40.62 41.07
N PRO A 27 16.44 41.08 39.89
CA PRO A 27 15.58 41.14 38.74
C PRO A 27 15.28 39.69 38.36
N THR A 28 14.04 39.26 38.53
CA THR A 28 13.53 38.08 37.82
C THR A 28 13.58 38.43 36.34
N LEU A 29 14.72 38.14 35.70
CA LEU A 29 14.77 37.94 34.26
C LEU A 29 13.83 36.76 33.97
N ALA A 30 12.57 37.07 33.67
CA ALA A 30 11.71 36.18 32.95
C ALA A 30 12.36 36.00 31.58
N LEU A 31 13.21 34.98 31.48
CA LEU A 31 13.80 34.55 30.24
C LEU A 31 12.64 34.00 29.39
N CYS A 32 12.04 34.89 28.61
CA CYS A 32 11.11 34.51 27.55
C CYS A 32 11.97 33.78 26.51
N MET A 33 12.23 32.50 26.77
CA MET A 33 12.75 31.58 25.77
C MET A 33 11.65 31.48 24.72
N ALA A 34 11.76 32.31 23.69
CA ALA A 34 11.02 32.08 22.46
C ALA A 34 11.40 30.68 21.99
N GLN A 35 10.52 29.70 22.21
CA GLN A 35 10.68 28.37 21.63
C GLN A 35 10.75 28.60 20.13
N ALA A 36 11.90 28.28 19.53
CA ALA A 36 12.00 28.21 18.08
C ALA A 36 10.84 27.34 17.59
N PRO A 37 10.12 27.73 16.52
CA PRO A 37 9.01 26.94 16.03
C PRO A 37 9.52 25.51 15.82
N GLN A 38 8.92 24.55 16.52
CA GLN A 38 9.13 23.15 16.18
C GLN A 38 8.60 23.01 14.76
N VAL A 39 9.52 22.91 13.81
CA VAL A 39 9.20 22.45 12.46
C VAL A 39 8.68 21.04 12.68
N SER A 40 7.36 20.86 12.66
CA SER A 40 6.78 19.53 12.59
C SER A 40 7.34 18.92 11.31
N GLN A 41 8.22 17.93 11.44
CA GLN A 41 8.67 17.19 10.27
C GLN A 41 7.42 16.58 9.65
N GLU A 42 7.16 16.89 8.38
CA GLU A 42 6.07 16.24 7.67
C GLU A 42 6.30 14.73 7.70
N PRO A 43 5.23 13.92 7.84
CA PRO A 43 5.41 12.48 7.85
C PRO A 43 6.10 12.03 6.55
N PRO A 44 6.86 10.92 6.58
CA PRO A 44 7.55 10.44 5.40
C PRO A 44 6.55 10.09 4.29
N ALA A 45 7.00 10.25 3.04
CA ALA A 45 6.25 9.84 1.86
C ALA A 45 5.93 8.33 1.91
N ILE A 46 4.75 7.96 1.42
CA ILE A 46 4.30 6.57 1.37
C ILE A 46 4.69 5.95 0.05
N ARG A 47 5.41 4.83 0.10
CA ARG A 47 5.85 4.07 -1.07
C ARG A 47 4.97 2.85 -1.27
N MET A 48 4.30 2.75 -2.41
CA MET A 48 3.48 1.61 -2.78
C MET A 48 4.06 0.92 -4.01
N LEU A 49 4.30 -0.38 -3.89
CA LEU A 49 4.78 -1.23 -4.98
C LEU A 49 3.62 -2.10 -5.48
N SER A 50 3.50 -2.30 -6.79
CA SER A 50 2.68 -3.36 -7.38
C SER A 50 3.55 -4.25 -8.25
N TRP A 51 3.47 -5.57 -8.07
CA TRP A 51 4.32 -6.50 -8.79
C TRP A 51 3.69 -7.89 -8.98
N ASN A 52 3.54 -8.30 -10.24
CA ASN A 52 3.28 -9.70 -10.58
C ASN A 52 4.60 -10.49 -10.44
N ILE A 53 4.60 -11.48 -9.55
CA ILE A 53 5.77 -12.29 -9.23
C ILE A 53 5.71 -13.68 -9.86
N GLU A 54 4.98 -13.82 -10.97
CA GLU A 54 4.90 -14.95 -11.92
C GLU A 54 4.85 -16.34 -11.24
N ASN A 55 3.65 -16.88 -11.07
CA ASN A 55 3.39 -18.19 -10.47
C ASN A 55 4.28 -18.45 -9.23
N PHE A 56 4.14 -17.61 -8.21
CA PHE A 56 4.83 -17.74 -6.93
C PHE A 56 4.21 -18.87 -6.08
N PHE A 57 4.47 -20.09 -6.55
CA PHE A 57 3.87 -21.32 -6.10
C PHE A 57 4.87 -22.11 -5.26
N ASP A 58 4.36 -22.84 -4.28
CA ASP A 58 5.13 -23.74 -3.47
C ASP A 58 5.39 -25.06 -4.21
N ARG A 59 6.13 -25.96 -3.56
CA ARG A 59 6.58 -27.22 -4.17
C ARG A 59 5.59 -28.39 -3.98
N TRP A 60 4.49 -28.16 -3.28
CA TRP A 60 3.50 -29.16 -2.91
C TRP A 60 2.25 -29.00 -3.78
N ASP A 61 1.88 -30.08 -4.46
CA ASP A 61 0.68 -30.15 -5.30
C ASP A 61 -0.60 -30.04 -4.46
N ASP A 62 -1.49 -29.10 -4.81
CA ASP A 62 -2.83 -29.01 -4.25
C ASP A 62 -3.79 -29.91 -5.04
N PRO A 63 -4.33 -31.00 -4.43
CA PRO A 63 -5.21 -31.95 -5.12
C PRO A 63 -6.56 -31.34 -5.56
N TYR A 64 -6.89 -30.12 -5.13
CA TYR A 64 -8.12 -29.42 -5.49
C TYR A 64 -7.91 -28.30 -6.53
N ARG A 65 -6.66 -28.01 -6.90
CA ARG A 65 -6.31 -27.00 -7.91
C ARG A 65 -5.62 -27.66 -9.11
N ARG A 66 -5.43 -26.87 -10.16
CA ARG A 66 -4.66 -27.24 -11.35
C ARG A 66 -3.38 -26.42 -11.40
N ASP A 67 -2.66 -26.39 -10.30
CA ASP A 67 -1.35 -25.73 -10.13
C ASP A 67 -0.26 -26.34 -11.03
N GLN A 68 -0.26 -27.67 -11.22
CA GLN A 68 0.69 -28.42 -12.04
C GLN A 68 0.79 -27.99 -13.53
N ILE A 69 -0.19 -27.25 -14.05
CA ILE A 69 -0.14 -26.73 -15.43
C ILE A 69 0.50 -25.33 -15.54
N THR A 70 0.83 -24.70 -14.41
CA THR A 70 1.52 -23.41 -14.36
C THR A 70 3.01 -23.58 -14.65
N LYS A 71 3.65 -22.50 -15.13
CA LYS A 71 5.09 -22.47 -15.42
C LYS A 71 5.66 -21.11 -14.99
N PRO A 72 6.72 -21.08 -14.15
CA PRO A 72 7.30 -22.24 -13.46
C PRO A 72 6.28 -22.91 -12.54
N ALA A 73 6.42 -24.22 -12.32
CA ALA A 73 5.48 -24.96 -11.46
C ALA A 73 5.63 -24.60 -9.98
N TYR A 74 6.81 -24.07 -9.58
CA TYR A 74 7.08 -23.56 -8.25
C TYR A 74 8.19 -22.51 -8.28
N ALA A 75 8.22 -21.64 -7.27
CA ALA A 75 9.29 -20.68 -7.05
C ALA A 75 10.50 -21.38 -6.40
N SER A 76 11.63 -21.43 -7.11
CA SER A 76 12.89 -21.94 -6.53
C SER A 76 13.41 -21.02 -5.41
N ASP A 77 14.19 -21.55 -4.46
CA ASP A 77 14.83 -20.76 -3.40
C ASP A 77 15.64 -19.58 -3.97
N ALA A 78 16.39 -19.79 -5.06
CA ALA A 78 17.17 -18.75 -5.71
C ALA A 78 16.29 -17.64 -6.32
N ARG A 79 15.09 -17.99 -6.82
CA ARG A 79 14.12 -17.03 -7.34
C ARG A 79 13.46 -16.25 -6.20
N MET A 80 13.06 -16.93 -5.13
CA MET A 80 12.55 -16.29 -3.91
C MET A 80 13.57 -15.29 -3.35
N GLU A 81 14.85 -15.67 -3.25
CA GLU A 81 15.91 -14.76 -2.81
C GLU A 81 16.05 -13.51 -3.69
N ARG A 82 15.88 -13.62 -5.01
CA ARG A 82 15.90 -12.47 -5.92
C ARG A 82 14.70 -11.55 -5.70
N VAL A 83 13.49 -12.12 -5.63
CA VAL A 83 12.26 -11.37 -5.32
C VAL A 83 12.43 -10.63 -4.00
N ALA A 84 12.92 -11.30 -2.96
CA ALA A 84 13.13 -10.69 -1.65
C ALA A 84 14.14 -9.52 -1.69
N LYS A 85 15.29 -9.69 -2.36
CA LYS A 85 16.29 -8.63 -2.50
C LYS A 85 15.71 -7.39 -3.19
N VAL A 86 14.90 -7.59 -4.23
CA VAL A 86 14.22 -6.50 -4.94
C VAL A 86 13.22 -5.79 -4.03
N LEU A 87 12.38 -6.53 -3.30
CA LEU A 87 11.43 -5.96 -2.33
C LEU A 87 12.13 -5.18 -1.21
N GLN A 88 13.22 -5.72 -0.66
CA GLN A 88 14.06 -5.06 0.34
C GLN A 88 14.64 -3.74 -0.19
N ALA A 89 15.15 -3.73 -1.41
CA ALA A 89 15.76 -2.56 -2.01
C ALA A 89 14.75 -1.46 -2.36
N PHE A 90 13.53 -1.83 -2.76
CA PHE A 90 12.47 -0.84 -2.94
C PHE A 90 11.97 -0.26 -1.64
N ASP A 91 12.08 -0.99 -0.53
CA ASP A 91 11.70 -0.53 0.80
C ASP A 91 10.30 0.11 0.77
N ALA A 92 9.32 -0.61 0.22
CA ALA A 92 7.96 -0.10 0.05
C ALA A 92 7.14 -0.28 1.33
N ASP A 93 6.23 0.63 1.62
CA ASP A 93 5.36 0.54 2.80
C ASP A 93 4.17 -0.40 2.59
N VAL A 94 3.71 -0.48 1.34
CA VAL A 94 2.62 -1.34 0.89
C VAL A 94 3.05 -2.03 -0.41
N VAL A 95 2.86 -3.34 -0.51
CA VAL A 95 3.19 -4.15 -1.70
C VAL A 95 1.97 -4.94 -2.15
N ALA A 96 1.46 -4.65 -3.34
CA ALA A 96 0.39 -5.40 -4.00
C ALA A 96 1.00 -6.47 -4.91
N LEU A 97 0.78 -7.75 -4.58
CA LEU A 97 1.34 -8.88 -5.32
C LEU A 97 0.27 -9.58 -6.16
N GLN A 98 0.67 -10.04 -7.33
CA GLN A 98 -0.13 -10.92 -8.19
C GLN A 98 0.60 -12.24 -8.42
N GLU A 99 -0.19 -13.27 -8.72
CA GLU A 99 0.28 -14.65 -8.92
C GLU A 99 0.90 -15.29 -7.67
N VAL A 100 0.33 -14.96 -6.52
CA VAL A 100 0.59 -15.69 -5.27
C VAL A 100 -0.30 -16.91 -5.24
N GLU A 101 0.24 -18.07 -4.86
CA GLU A 101 -0.55 -19.30 -4.78
C GLU A 101 -1.44 -19.34 -3.54
N ASN A 102 -0.82 -19.24 -2.36
CA ASN A 102 -1.52 -19.42 -1.11
C ASN A 102 -0.88 -18.60 0.02
N ARG A 103 -1.68 -18.34 1.05
CA ARG A 103 -1.27 -17.52 2.20
C ARG A 103 -0.08 -18.11 2.94
N TRP A 104 -0.07 -19.42 3.14
CA TRP A 104 0.94 -20.08 3.95
C TRP A 104 2.32 -19.96 3.30
N HIS A 105 2.43 -20.22 1.99
CA HIS A 105 3.69 -20.07 1.27
C HIS A 105 4.20 -18.63 1.30
N LEU A 106 3.31 -17.65 1.11
CA LEU A 106 3.66 -16.24 1.19
C LEU A 106 4.14 -15.83 2.58
N GLU A 107 3.49 -16.30 3.65
CA GLU A 107 3.93 -16.05 5.03
C GLU A 107 5.30 -16.67 5.30
N GLN A 108 5.56 -17.91 4.86
CA GLN A 108 6.90 -18.52 4.97
C GLN A 108 7.97 -17.72 4.22
N PHE A 109 7.65 -17.19 3.05
CA PHE A 109 8.54 -16.32 2.30
C PHE A 109 8.84 -15.01 3.04
N VAL A 110 7.80 -14.33 3.55
CA VAL A 110 7.93 -13.08 4.31
C VAL A 110 8.76 -13.31 5.57
N ASP A 111 8.45 -14.34 6.37
CA ASP A 111 9.19 -14.63 7.60
C ASP A 111 10.66 -14.94 7.34
N LYS A 112 10.95 -15.73 6.29
CA LYS A 112 12.31 -16.18 5.98
C LYS A 112 13.18 -15.09 5.38
N TYR A 113 12.62 -14.27 4.48
CA TYR A 113 13.41 -13.35 3.65
C TYR A 113 13.14 -11.86 3.92
N LEU A 114 11.98 -11.51 4.48
CA LEU A 114 11.55 -10.13 4.72
C LEU A 114 11.22 -9.87 6.21
N GLY A 115 11.58 -10.77 7.12
CA GLY A 115 11.15 -10.73 8.53
C GLY A 115 11.51 -9.43 9.27
N ASP A 116 12.60 -8.77 8.88
CA ASP A 116 13.03 -7.49 9.47
C ASP A 116 12.26 -6.27 8.92
N MET A 117 11.44 -6.43 7.88
CA MET A 117 10.69 -5.33 7.25
C MET A 117 9.32 -5.07 7.89
N GLY A 118 8.84 -6.00 8.74
CA GLY A 118 7.60 -5.82 9.50
C GLY A 118 6.31 -5.91 8.67
N TYR A 119 6.31 -6.66 7.57
CA TYR A 119 5.12 -6.84 6.75
C TYR A 119 4.09 -7.78 7.37
N GLU A 120 2.84 -7.34 7.41
CA GLU A 120 1.67 -8.18 7.58
C GLU A 120 1.16 -8.68 6.22
N VAL A 121 0.70 -9.94 6.17
CA VAL A 121 0.20 -10.60 4.95
C VAL A 121 -1.33 -10.62 4.91
N VAL A 122 -1.90 -10.12 3.82
CA VAL A 122 -3.32 -10.29 3.47
C VAL A 122 -3.45 -11.08 2.18
N HIS A 123 -4.13 -12.22 2.24
CA HIS A 123 -4.38 -13.11 1.11
C HIS A 123 -5.72 -13.82 1.26
N PHE A 124 -6.41 -14.01 0.13
CA PHE A 124 -7.62 -14.82 0.04
C PHE A 124 -7.61 -15.69 -1.22
N GLU A 125 -8.05 -16.93 -1.07
CA GLU A 125 -8.25 -17.85 -2.20
C GLU A 125 -9.23 -17.30 -3.23
N GLY A 126 -8.81 -17.08 -4.47
CA GLY A 126 -9.64 -16.54 -5.54
C GLY A 126 -10.38 -17.62 -6.33
N ASN A 127 -10.96 -17.17 -7.45
CA ASN A 127 -11.74 -18.03 -8.35
C ASN A 127 -10.90 -18.73 -9.42
N ASP A 128 -9.57 -18.53 -9.46
CA ASP A 128 -8.73 -19.17 -10.46
C ASP A 128 -8.56 -20.66 -10.10
N THR A 129 -8.99 -21.53 -11.00
CA THR A 129 -8.90 -22.99 -10.80
C THR A 129 -7.46 -23.51 -10.64
N ARG A 130 -6.45 -22.71 -10.98
CA ARG A 130 -5.03 -23.03 -10.82
C ARG A 130 -4.47 -22.58 -9.47
N GLY A 131 -5.21 -21.81 -8.68
CA GLY A 131 -4.70 -21.22 -7.43
C GLY A 131 -3.94 -19.91 -7.63
N ILE A 132 -4.04 -19.27 -8.80
CA ILE A 132 -3.37 -18.00 -9.05
C ILE A 132 -4.17 -16.86 -8.42
N ASP A 133 -3.65 -16.28 -7.34
CA ASP A 133 -4.32 -15.28 -6.53
C ASP A 133 -3.52 -13.98 -6.39
N VAL A 134 -4.09 -13.05 -5.62
CA VAL A 134 -3.53 -11.73 -5.31
C VAL A 134 -3.34 -11.59 -3.80
N ALA A 135 -2.33 -10.80 -3.41
CA ALA A 135 -2.04 -10.53 -2.01
C ALA A 135 -1.65 -9.07 -1.80
N LEU A 136 -1.68 -8.65 -0.53
CA LEU A 136 -1.12 -7.38 -0.10
C LEU A 136 -0.22 -7.60 1.12
N LEU A 137 0.98 -7.03 1.06
CA LEU A 137 1.90 -6.90 2.19
C LEU A 137 1.86 -5.45 2.67
N SER A 138 1.82 -5.21 3.97
CA SER A 138 1.87 -3.86 4.52
C SER A 138 2.60 -3.82 5.85
N ARG A 139 3.46 -2.83 6.03
CA ARG A 139 4.03 -2.47 7.35
C ARG A 139 3.35 -1.24 7.97
N ILE A 140 2.38 -0.66 7.26
CA ILE A 140 1.44 0.32 7.79
C ILE A 140 0.23 -0.45 8.34
N PRO A 141 -0.34 -0.05 9.50
CA PRO A 141 -1.51 -0.71 10.06
C PRO A 141 -2.66 -0.88 9.06
N LEU A 142 -3.29 -2.04 9.10
CA LEU A 142 -4.39 -2.43 8.23
C LEU A 142 -5.73 -2.36 8.96
N GLY A 143 -6.76 -1.95 8.23
CA GLY A 143 -8.14 -1.88 8.69
C GLY A 143 -9.01 -2.95 8.04
N GLU A 144 -10.20 -2.53 7.58
CA GLU A 144 -11.14 -3.42 6.88
C GLU A 144 -10.51 -4.09 5.64
N VAL A 145 -10.69 -5.42 5.55
CA VAL A 145 -10.34 -6.22 4.38
C VAL A 145 -11.60 -6.77 3.73
N THR A 146 -11.75 -6.60 2.42
CA THR A 146 -12.91 -7.09 1.66
C THR A 146 -12.45 -7.88 0.44
N SER A 147 -12.95 -9.12 0.34
CA SER A 147 -12.86 -9.94 -0.87
C SER A 147 -14.12 -9.76 -1.71
N TYR A 148 -13.97 -9.45 -2.99
CA TYR A 148 -15.09 -9.26 -3.92
C TYR A 148 -15.30 -10.46 -4.87
N ARG A 149 -14.55 -11.56 -4.70
CA ARG A 149 -14.60 -12.78 -5.54
C ARG A 149 -16.00 -13.33 -5.80
N HIS A 150 -16.93 -13.14 -4.88
CA HIS A 150 -18.30 -13.67 -4.98
C HIS A 150 -19.30 -12.72 -5.66
N ILE A 151 -18.91 -11.47 -5.95
CA ILE A 151 -19.79 -10.55 -6.66
C ILE A 151 -20.12 -11.11 -8.05
N ARG A 152 -21.39 -10.93 -8.45
CA ARG A 152 -21.89 -11.21 -9.79
C ARG A 152 -22.24 -9.91 -10.49
N PHE A 153 -21.87 -9.83 -11.76
CA PHE A 153 -22.18 -8.70 -12.65
C PHE A 153 -22.52 -9.24 -14.05
N LYS A 154 -22.92 -8.37 -14.96
CA LYS A 154 -23.22 -8.75 -16.35
C LYS A 154 -22.17 -8.15 -17.27
N ASP A 155 -21.80 -8.87 -18.33
CA ASP A 155 -21.02 -8.32 -19.44
C ASP A 155 -21.88 -7.49 -20.39
N SER A 156 -21.24 -6.93 -21.43
CA SER A 156 -21.90 -6.15 -22.48
C SER A 156 -22.96 -6.93 -23.27
N LYS A 157 -22.93 -8.26 -23.24
CA LYS A 157 -23.90 -9.17 -23.87
C LYS A 157 -25.00 -9.62 -22.89
N GLY A 158 -25.01 -9.10 -21.66
CA GLY A 158 -25.99 -9.45 -20.62
C GLY A 158 -25.75 -10.80 -19.94
N LYS A 159 -24.64 -11.49 -20.25
CA LYS A 159 -24.29 -12.76 -19.63
C LYS A 159 -23.67 -12.52 -18.26
N GLU A 160 -23.97 -13.42 -17.33
CA GLU A 160 -23.41 -13.34 -15.98
C GLU A 160 -21.90 -13.59 -15.96
N GLN A 161 -21.21 -12.74 -15.22
CA GLN A 161 -19.78 -12.77 -14.98
C GLN A 161 -19.49 -12.61 -13.49
N HIS A 162 -18.24 -12.89 -13.14
CA HIS A 162 -17.62 -12.69 -11.84
C HIS A 162 -16.13 -12.48 -12.05
N PHE A 163 -15.44 -11.95 -11.04
CA PHE A 163 -13.99 -11.80 -11.09
C PHE A 163 -13.30 -13.17 -11.21
N ARG A 164 -12.37 -13.33 -12.15
CA ARG A 164 -11.65 -14.57 -12.41
C ARG A 164 -10.60 -14.86 -11.35
N ARG A 165 -9.97 -13.82 -10.82
CA ARG A 165 -9.26 -13.80 -9.53
C ARG A 165 -10.07 -12.96 -8.55
N ASP A 166 -9.54 -12.66 -7.37
CA ASP A 166 -10.20 -11.71 -6.48
C ASP A 166 -10.01 -10.27 -6.96
N LEU A 167 -10.95 -9.39 -6.57
CA LEU A 167 -10.66 -7.97 -6.37
C LEU A 167 -10.50 -7.82 -4.85
N LEU A 168 -9.26 -7.74 -4.39
CA LEU A 168 -8.96 -7.64 -2.96
C LEU A 168 -8.89 -6.18 -2.54
N ARG A 169 -9.77 -5.71 -1.65
CA ARG A 169 -9.68 -4.39 -1.04
C ARG A 169 -9.09 -4.50 0.36
N VAL A 170 -8.08 -3.70 0.63
CA VAL A 170 -7.48 -3.55 1.97
C VAL A 170 -7.45 -2.08 2.33
N ARG A 171 -8.05 -1.71 3.47
CA ARG A 171 -7.88 -0.39 4.06
C ARG A 171 -6.49 -0.30 4.70
N VAL A 172 -5.66 0.62 4.21
CA VAL A 172 -4.43 1.02 4.88
C VAL A 172 -4.73 2.24 5.74
N GLU A 173 -4.41 2.15 7.04
CA GLU A 173 -4.73 3.18 8.04
C GLU A 173 -3.56 4.16 8.27
N GLY A 174 -3.48 4.75 9.46
CA GLY A 174 -2.40 5.65 9.85
C GLY A 174 -2.38 6.96 9.06
N ASN A 175 -1.20 7.29 8.52
CA ASN A 175 -0.95 8.49 7.74
C ASN A 175 -1.26 8.34 6.25
N PHE A 176 -1.61 7.15 5.76
CA PHE A 176 -1.97 6.95 4.34
C PHE A 176 -3.49 6.98 4.10
N GLN A 177 -4.29 6.39 5.02
CA GLN A 177 -5.76 6.37 5.01
C GLN A 177 -6.39 6.12 3.63
N THR A 178 -5.98 5.04 2.98
CA THR A 178 -6.31 4.77 1.58
C THR A 178 -6.76 3.32 1.42
N ASP A 179 -7.77 3.08 0.59
CA ASP A 179 -8.14 1.73 0.18
C ASP A 179 -7.29 1.29 -1.02
N VAL A 180 -6.57 0.19 -0.85
CA VAL A 180 -5.80 -0.45 -1.92
C VAL A 180 -6.58 -1.63 -2.45
N TYR A 181 -6.92 -1.57 -3.74
CA TYR A 181 -7.56 -2.65 -4.47
C TYR A 181 -6.50 -3.37 -5.30
N VAL A 182 -6.28 -4.66 -5.03
CA VAL A 182 -5.35 -5.50 -5.80
C VAL A 182 -6.13 -6.33 -6.81
N VAL A 183 -5.67 -6.33 -8.06
CA VAL A 183 -6.28 -7.08 -9.16
C VAL A 183 -5.26 -7.89 -9.95
N HIS A 184 -5.76 -8.99 -10.50
CA HIS A 184 -5.15 -9.67 -11.63
C HIS A 184 -6.30 -10.04 -12.58
N LEU A 185 -6.53 -9.24 -13.62
CA LEU A 185 -7.68 -9.42 -14.51
C LEU A 185 -7.52 -10.68 -15.37
N LYS A 186 -8.61 -11.10 -16.04
CA LYS A 186 -8.58 -12.25 -16.95
C LYS A 186 -7.44 -12.10 -17.98
N SER A 187 -6.57 -13.10 -18.12
CA SER A 187 -5.53 -13.06 -19.15
C SER A 187 -6.06 -12.98 -20.57
N GLN A 188 -5.25 -12.56 -21.54
CA GLN A 188 -5.63 -12.49 -22.96
C GLN A 188 -5.93 -13.87 -23.60
N TRP A 189 -5.59 -14.97 -22.93
CA TRP A 189 -5.86 -16.31 -23.43
C TRP A 189 -7.37 -16.55 -23.60
N GLY A 190 -7.80 -16.81 -24.84
CA GLY A 190 -9.21 -16.98 -25.21
C GLY A 190 -9.78 -15.84 -26.08
N ASP A 191 -8.95 -14.93 -26.57
CA ASP A 191 -9.25 -13.88 -27.55
C ASP A 191 -10.46 -13.01 -27.14
N GLU A 192 -11.40 -12.73 -28.06
CA GLU A 192 -12.56 -11.85 -27.83
C GLU A 192 -13.36 -12.22 -26.57
N ALA A 193 -13.44 -13.52 -26.25
CA ALA A 193 -14.14 -13.96 -25.04
C ALA A 193 -13.42 -13.55 -23.76
N ALA A 194 -12.09 -13.45 -23.78
CA ALA A 194 -11.29 -12.93 -22.68
C ALA A 194 -11.45 -11.40 -22.55
N ASP A 195 -11.52 -10.68 -23.68
CA ASP A 195 -11.73 -9.22 -23.72
C ASP A 195 -13.05 -8.84 -23.05
N VAL A 196 -14.14 -9.49 -23.44
CA VAL A 196 -15.47 -9.27 -22.85
C VAL A 196 -15.47 -9.50 -21.33
N VAL A 197 -14.71 -10.50 -20.86
CA VAL A 197 -14.56 -10.75 -19.42
C VAL A 197 -13.76 -9.63 -18.76
N ARG A 198 -12.57 -9.28 -19.27
CA ARG A 198 -11.73 -8.21 -18.71
C ARG A 198 -12.48 -6.88 -18.63
N GLU A 199 -13.15 -6.49 -19.70
CA GLU A 199 -13.96 -5.27 -19.75
C GLU A 199 -15.07 -5.29 -18.68
N SER A 200 -15.74 -6.43 -18.50
CA SER A 200 -16.78 -6.58 -17.48
C SER A 200 -16.23 -6.53 -16.04
N GLU A 201 -15.04 -7.08 -15.80
CA GLU A 201 -14.33 -6.96 -14.52
C GLU A 201 -13.97 -5.50 -14.22
N SER A 202 -13.43 -4.79 -15.22
CA SER A 202 -13.10 -3.37 -15.11
C SER A 202 -14.34 -2.50 -14.85
N ALA A 203 -15.44 -2.76 -15.55
CA ALA A 203 -16.72 -2.07 -15.30
C ALA A 203 -17.25 -2.33 -13.88
N ALA A 204 -17.07 -3.55 -13.35
CA ALA A 204 -17.44 -3.88 -11.98
C ALA A 204 -16.56 -3.15 -10.95
N ILE A 205 -15.24 -3.09 -11.17
CA ILE A 205 -14.28 -2.30 -10.38
C ILE A 205 -14.70 -0.84 -10.34
N LEU A 206 -14.96 -0.24 -11.51
CA LEU A 206 -15.39 1.15 -11.59
C LEU A 206 -16.66 1.39 -10.78
N LYS A 207 -17.66 0.51 -10.92
CA LYS A 207 -18.92 0.63 -10.18
C LYS A 207 -18.71 0.57 -8.65
N ILE A 208 -17.81 -0.30 -8.18
CA ILE A 208 -17.47 -0.40 -6.75
C ILE A 208 -16.81 0.90 -6.28
N ILE A 209 -15.79 1.37 -6.96
CA ILE A 209 -15.05 2.58 -6.59
C ILE A 209 -15.96 3.82 -6.66
N GLN A 210 -16.78 3.94 -7.70
CA GLN A 210 -17.78 5.01 -7.82
C GLN A 210 -18.83 4.97 -6.71
N GLY A 211 -19.16 3.77 -6.22
CA GLY A 211 -20.00 3.60 -5.04
C GLY A 211 -19.39 4.25 -3.80
N GLU A 212 -18.08 4.10 -3.60
CA GLU A 212 -17.35 4.72 -2.48
C GLU A 212 -17.19 6.24 -2.67
N ILE A 213 -16.83 6.70 -3.88
CA ILE A 213 -16.76 8.13 -4.22
C ILE A 213 -18.11 8.83 -4.00
N LYS A 214 -19.23 8.16 -4.33
CA LYS A 214 -20.57 8.71 -4.10
C LYS A 214 -20.89 8.88 -2.61
N LYS A 215 -20.40 7.98 -1.75
CA LYS A 215 -20.57 8.07 -0.30
C LYS A 215 -19.65 9.14 0.29
N ASN A 216 -18.45 9.28 -0.25
CA ASN A 216 -17.45 10.25 0.17
C ASN A 216 -16.70 10.82 -1.05
N PRO A 217 -16.97 12.05 -1.50
CA PRO A 217 -16.27 12.66 -2.63
C PRO A 217 -14.75 12.81 -2.43
N ALA A 218 -14.27 12.80 -1.19
CA ALA A 218 -12.84 12.79 -0.84
C ALA A 218 -12.30 11.35 -0.64
N TYR A 219 -12.98 10.35 -1.20
CA TYR A 219 -12.56 8.95 -1.10
C TYR A 219 -11.19 8.75 -1.77
N ARG A 220 -10.24 8.27 -0.97
CA ARG A 220 -8.90 7.90 -1.40
C ARG A 220 -8.83 6.39 -1.63
N GLY A 221 -8.65 6.01 -2.89
CA GLY A 221 -8.40 4.65 -3.28
C GLY A 221 -7.50 4.54 -4.50
N VAL A 222 -6.85 3.39 -4.63
CA VAL A 222 -6.05 2.99 -5.79
C VAL A 222 -6.41 1.55 -6.16
N VAL A 223 -6.63 1.30 -7.45
CA VAL A 223 -6.71 -0.07 -7.98
C VAL A 223 -5.45 -0.37 -8.77
N CYS A 224 -4.72 -1.39 -8.32
CA CYS A 224 -3.39 -1.72 -8.81
C CYS A 224 -3.20 -3.21 -9.03
N GLY A 225 -2.24 -3.54 -9.88
CA GLY A 225 -1.91 -4.91 -10.25
C GLY A 225 -1.86 -5.10 -11.76
N ASP A 226 -2.03 -6.35 -12.17
CA ASP A 226 -1.97 -6.79 -13.55
C ASP A 226 -3.37 -6.72 -14.18
N PHE A 227 -3.57 -5.76 -15.08
CA PHE A 227 -4.83 -5.59 -15.82
C PHE A 227 -4.88 -6.45 -17.08
N ASN A 228 -3.78 -7.12 -17.41
CA ASN A 228 -3.55 -7.92 -18.60
C ASN A 228 -3.80 -7.17 -19.91
N GLU A 229 -3.91 -5.84 -19.89
CA GLU A 229 -4.41 -5.04 -21.00
C GLU A 229 -3.58 -3.78 -21.27
N VAL A 230 -3.42 -3.43 -22.54
CA VAL A 230 -2.69 -2.22 -22.97
C VAL A 230 -3.51 -0.94 -22.79
N PRO A 231 -2.85 0.24 -22.65
CA PRO A 231 -3.52 1.45 -22.23
C PRO A 231 -4.66 1.90 -23.16
N GLU A 232 -4.56 1.63 -24.45
CA GLU A 232 -5.48 2.13 -25.48
C GLU A 232 -6.82 1.41 -25.47
N MET A 233 -6.91 0.25 -24.80
CA MET A 233 -8.07 -0.63 -24.89
C MET A 233 -9.21 -0.23 -23.94
N PRO A 234 -10.46 -0.64 -24.23
CA PRO A 234 -11.64 -0.25 -23.45
C PRO A 234 -11.54 -0.61 -21.97
N THR A 235 -10.90 -1.72 -21.60
CA THR A 235 -10.70 -2.11 -20.19
C THR A 235 -10.12 -0.97 -19.35
N LEU A 236 -9.08 -0.29 -19.83
CA LEU A 236 -8.50 0.86 -19.13
C LEU A 236 -9.22 2.18 -19.47
N GLY A 237 -9.77 2.29 -20.69
CA GLY A 237 -10.60 3.42 -21.12
C GLY A 237 -11.76 3.69 -20.16
N LEU A 238 -12.50 2.64 -19.80
CA LEU A 238 -13.64 2.71 -18.87
C LEU A 238 -13.24 3.32 -17.52
N LEU A 239 -12.09 2.91 -16.96
CA LEU A 239 -11.62 3.43 -15.67
C LEU A 239 -11.26 4.92 -15.75
N ARG A 240 -10.59 5.33 -16.83
CA ARG A 240 -10.22 6.73 -17.06
C ARG A 240 -11.42 7.62 -17.33
N ASP A 241 -12.34 7.17 -18.18
CA ASP A 241 -13.58 7.88 -18.49
C ASP A 241 -14.48 7.97 -17.25
N GLY A 242 -14.38 6.97 -16.36
CA GLY A 242 -14.93 6.95 -15.02
C GLY A 242 -14.22 7.86 -14.02
N GLY A 243 -13.22 8.64 -14.43
CA GLY A 243 -12.53 9.63 -13.60
C GLY A 243 -11.34 9.11 -12.79
N LEU A 244 -10.93 7.85 -12.95
CA LEU A 244 -9.67 7.39 -12.37
C LEU A 244 -8.47 7.94 -13.14
N VAL A 245 -7.42 8.30 -12.41
CA VAL A 245 -6.18 8.87 -12.93
C VAL A 245 -5.17 7.76 -13.07
N ASP A 246 -4.57 7.62 -14.26
CA ASP A 246 -3.38 6.79 -14.50
C ASP A 246 -2.13 7.62 -14.16
N PRO A 247 -1.41 7.33 -13.05
CA PRO A 247 -0.21 8.08 -12.65
C PRO A 247 0.93 7.99 -13.65
N MET A 248 0.93 6.96 -14.51
CA MET A 248 1.99 6.68 -15.48
C MET A 248 1.52 6.92 -16.91
N LYS A 249 0.43 7.68 -17.11
CA LYS A 249 -0.08 7.99 -18.44
C LYS A 249 1.03 8.58 -19.33
N GLY A 250 1.26 7.97 -20.49
CA GLY A 250 2.26 8.44 -21.46
C GLY A 250 3.67 7.91 -21.25
N THR A 251 3.93 7.04 -20.26
CA THR A 251 5.22 6.32 -20.24
C THR A 251 5.35 5.39 -21.45
N GLU A 252 6.54 5.33 -22.03
CA GLU A 252 6.92 4.39 -23.09
C GLU A 252 7.43 3.06 -22.53
N LYS A 253 7.65 2.98 -21.20
CA LYS A 253 8.07 1.74 -20.52
C LYS A 253 6.95 0.70 -20.54
N TYR A 254 7.33 -0.56 -20.68
CA TYR A 254 6.46 -1.72 -20.59
C TYR A 254 6.64 -2.40 -19.24
N THR A 255 5.65 -3.19 -18.81
CA THR A 255 5.70 -3.93 -17.54
C THR A 255 5.85 -5.41 -17.79
N TYR A 256 5.18 -5.98 -18.79
CA TYR A 256 5.43 -7.36 -19.22
C TYR A 256 6.68 -7.42 -20.08
N ASN A 257 7.71 -8.12 -19.61
CA ASN A 257 9.08 -8.05 -20.14
C ASN A 257 9.47 -9.25 -21.04
N LYS A 258 8.49 -10.02 -21.51
CA LYS A 258 8.71 -11.21 -22.34
C LYS A 258 8.44 -10.95 -23.81
N GLU A 259 9.48 -11.07 -24.63
CA GLU A 259 9.35 -11.02 -26.08
C GLU A 259 8.44 -12.15 -26.63
N PRO A 260 7.69 -11.89 -27.72
CA PRO A 260 7.63 -10.66 -28.51
C PRO A 260 6.61 -9.61 -27.99
N TYR A 261 6.02 -9.81 -26.82
CA TYR A 261 4.83 -9.08 -26.38
C TYR A 261 5.12 -7.98 -25.35
N LEU A 262 6.26 -7.30 -25.47
CA LEU A 262 6.65 -6.22 -24.55
C LEU A 262 5.57 -5.13 -24.47
N THR A 263 4.82 -5.10 -23.38
CA THR A 263 3.63 -4.28 -23.23
C THR A 263 3.44 -3.78 -21.80
N ARG A 264 2.82 -2.61 -21.65
CA ARG A 264 2.42 -2.09 -20.34
C ARG A 264 1.04 -2.63 -19.99
N ILE A 265 0.98 -3.57 -19.05
CA ILE A 265 -0.25 -4.23 -18.62
C ILE A 265 -0.50 -4.13 -17.11
N ASP A 266 0.44 -3.58 -16.36
CA ASP A 266 0.32 -3.32 -14.93
C ASP A 266 0.06 -1.83 -14.69
N TYR A 267 -0.84 -1.52 -13.75
CA TYR A 267 -1.27 -0.14 -13.47
C TYR A 267 -1.48 0.10 -11.97
N ALA A 268 -1.62 1.39 -11.61
CA ALA A 268 -2.04 1.86 -10.29
C ALA A 268 -3.05 3.01 -10.44
N MET A 269 -4.26 2.70 -10.91
CA MET A 269 -5.30 3.68 -11.23
C MET A 269 -5.84 4.32 -9.94
N CYS A 270 -5.64 5.62 -9.80
CA CYS A 270 -5.96 6.36 -8.58
C CYS A 270 -7.29 7.10 -8.69
N THR A 271 -8.05 7.12 -7.59
CA THR A 271 -9.11 8.12 -7.42
C THR A 271 -8.54 9.55 -7.50
N PRO A 272 -9.31 10.56 -7.94
CA PRO A 272 -8.83 11.95 -8.00
C PRO A 272 -8.26 12.46 -6.68
N SER A 273 -8.90 12.11 -5.56
CA SER A 273 -8.46 12.56 -4.22
C SER A 273 -7.14 11.96 -3.78
N LEU A 274 -6.79 10.75 -4.23
CA LEU A 274 -5.48 10.17 -3.94
C LEU A 274 -4.44 10.71 -4.92
N ALA A 275 -4.81 10.84 -6.20
CA ALA A 275 -3.93 11.34 -7.25
C ALA A 275 -3.43 12.77 -6.98
N SER A 276 -4.20 13.61 -6.28
CA SER A 276 -3.76 14.95 -5.87
C SER A 276 -2.61 14.95 -4.85
N THR A 277 -2.27 13.79 -4.29
CA THR A 277 -1.15 13.60 -3.35
C THR A 277 0.02 12.85 -3.98
N LEU A 278 -0.05 12.56 -5.28
CA LEU A 278 1.00 11.84 -6.00
C LEU A 278 2.29 12.67 -6.04
N LEU A 279 3.41 12.05 -5.65
CA LEU A 279 4.75 12.63 -5.76
C LEU A 279 5.48 12.09 -6.99
N THR A 280 5.52 10.76 -7.13
CA THR A 280 6.17 10.07 -8.27
C THR A 280 5.41 8.79 -8.62
N ALA A 281 5.50 8.37 -9.88
CA ALA A 281 5.04 7.06 -10.34
C ALA A 281 5.96 6.58 -11.46
N GLU A 282 6.46 5.36 -11.35
CA GLU A 282 7.43 4.82 -12.30
C GLU A 282 7.27 3.31 -12.50
N VAL A 283 7.49 2.86 -13.74
CA VAL A 283 7.77 1.45 -14.08
C VAL A 283 9.26 1.23 -13.90
N ILE A 284 9.65 0.27 -13.06
CA ILE A 284 11.06 0.02 -12.75
C ILE A 284 11.58 -1.14 -13.60
N ASP A 285 12.22 -0.79 -14.71
CA ASP A 285 12.81 -1.69 -15.70
C ASP A 285 14.31 -1.98 -15.44
N GLU A 286 14.88 -1.36 -14.42
CA GLU A 286 16.24 -1.61 -13.95
C GLU A 286 16.24 -2.02 -12.49
N SER A 287 16.95 -3.11 -12.18
CA SER A 287 17.02 -3.62 -10.80
C SER A 287 17.75 -2.64 -9.88
N PRO A 288 17.19 -2.31 -8.70
CA PRO A 288 17.90 -1.52 -7.70
C PRO A 288 19.02 -2.30 -6.98
N VAL A 289 19.18 -3.60 -7.26
CA VAL A 289 20.15 -4.49 -6.61
C VAL A 289 21.23 -4.90 -7.60
N GLU A 290 22.48 -4.56 -7.28
CA GLU A 290 23.64 -4.93 -8.10
C GLU A 290 23.70 -6.45 -8.33
N GLY A 291 23.86 -6.85 -9.60
CA GLY A 291 23.98 -8.24 -10.00
C GLY A 291 22.67 -9.05 -10.00
N VAL A 292 21.52 -8.43 -9.68
CA VAL A 292 20.20 -9.06 -9.81
C VAL A 292 19.52 -8.49 -11.03
N ARG A 293 19.16 -9.33 -12.00
CA ARG A 293 18.26 -8.96 -13.10
C ARG A 293 16.81 -9.20 -12.70
N LEU A 294 15.90 -8.29 -13.05
CA LEU A 294 14.47 -8.41 -12.73
C LEU A 294 13.82 -9.56 -13.51
N GLU A 295 14.27 -9.79 -14.74
CA GLU A 295 13.79 -10.83 -15.65
C GLU A 295 14.19 -12.25 -15.19
N ASP A 296 15.18 -12.36 -14.30
CA ASP A 296 15.50 -13.63 -13.63
C ASP A 296 14.57 -13.89 -12.42
N ALA A 297 13.82 -12.88 -11.97
CA ALA A 297 12.87 -12.97 -10.87
C ALA A 297 11.44 -13.20 -11.38
N THR A 298 10.99 -12.47 -12.40
CA THR A 298 9.63 -12.55 -12.96
C THR A 298 9.57 -11.95 -14.36
N ASP A 299 8.55 -12.33 -15.13
CA ASP A 299 8.25 -11.74 -16.44
C ASP A 299 7.51 -10.39 -16.38
N HIS A 300 7.42 -9.78 -15.19
CA HIS A 300 6.91 -8.42 -15.00
C HIS A 300 7.91 -7.48 -14.31
N TYR A 301 7.98 -6.24 -14.77
CA TYR A 301 8.62 -5.13 -14.06
C TYR A 301 7.67 -4.50 -13.05
N PRO A 302 8.15 -4.18 -11.84
CA PRO A 302 7.31 -3.59 -10.80
C PRO A 302 6.95 -2.14 -11.08
N LEU A 303 5.81 -1.73 -10.52
CA LEU A 303 5.37 -0.34 -10.46
C LEU A 303 5.65 0.23 -9.08
N LEU A 304 6.33 1.36 -8.99
CA LEU A 304 6.52 2.10 -7.75
C LEU A 304 5.76 3.42 -7.82
N VAL A 305 4.88 3.65 -6.86
CA VAL A 305 4.10 4.90 -6.72
C VAL A 305 4.36 5.48 -5.35
N THR A 306 4.73 6.76 -5.30
CA THR A 306 5.01 7.47 -4.05
C THR A 306 4.00 8.59 -3.84
N PHE A 307 3.42 8.65 -2.64
CA PHE A 307 2.42 9.63 -2.26
C PHE A 307 2.87 10.47 -1.06
N SER A 308 2.42 11.71 -1.03
CA SER A 308 2.43 12.51 0.20
C SER A 308 1.40 11.94 1.19
N PRO A 309 1.76 11.77 2.48
CA PRO A 309 0.86 11.24 3.49
C PRO A 309 -0.30 12.21 3.78
N THR A 310 -0.03 13.51 3.76
CA THR A 310 -1.03 14.58 3.86
C THR A 310 -1.29 15.18 2.49
N GLY A 311 -2.54 15.57 2.21
CA GLY A 311 -2.84 16.31 0.99
C GLY A 311 -2.02 17.60 0.92
N LEU A 312 -1.49 17.91 -0.28
CA LEU A 312 -0.81 19.18 -0.56
C LEU A 312 -1.78 20.36 -0.46
#